data_AF-A0A7R9AGE6-F1
#
_entry.id   AF-A0A7R9AGE6-F1
#
_cell.length_a   1.000
_cell.length_b   1.000
_cell.length_c   1.000
_cell.angle_alpha   90.00
_cell.angle_beta   90.00
_cell.angle_gamma   90.00
#
_symmetry.space_group_name_H-M   'P 1'
#
loop_
_entity.id
_entity.type
_entity.pdbx_description
1 polymer ?
#
loop_
_entity_poly.entity_id
_entity_poly.type
_entity_poly.pdbx_seq_one_letter_code
_entity_poly.pdbx_strand_id
1 'polypeptide(L)'
;MRCLLALSLVLGAVGGGRRECGGVMEGSGGRVESPGYPDGYPRGAECVWTVVANGPIRLTFDDFALDAKSACLDEYVEIRDEDSRWTFCGEKNPGTDV
;
A
#
# COMPACT_ATOMS: atom_id res chain seq x y z
N MET A 1 23.14 -5.20 -5.87
CA MET A 1 21.74 -5.52 -6.23
C MET A 1 20.89 -4.52 -5.47
N ARG A 2 20.09 -3.70 -6.17
CA ARG A 2 19.18 -2.72 -5.56
C ARG A 2 17.81 -3.41 -5.52
N CYS A 3 17.18 -3.51 -4.37
CA CYS A 3 15.83 -4.06 -4.26
C CYS A 3 14.85 -2.89 -4.44
N LEU A 4 14.02 -2.96 -5.48
CA LEU A 4 13.01 -1.95 -5.80
C LEU A 4 11.64 -2.55 -5.48
N LEU A 5 11.03 -2.12 -4.38
CA LEU A 5 9.70 -2.56 -4.00
C LEU A 5 8.70 -1.47 -4.34
N ALA A 6 7.65 -1.78 -5.09
CA ALA A 6 6.53 -0.87 -5.31
C ALA A 6 5.34 -1.32 -4.47
N LEU A 7 4.93 -0.47 -3.53
CA LEU A 7 3.69 -0.60 -2.79
C LEU A 7 2.60 0.18 -3.54
N SER A 8 1.70 -0.55 -4.18
CA SER A 8 0.54 0.04 -4.87
C SER A 8 -0.69 -0.14 -3.99
N LEU A 9 -1.23 0.94 -3.44
CA LEU A 9 -2.51 0.94 -2.76
C LEU A 9 -3.58 1.45 -3.73
N VAL A 10 -4.53 0.58 -4.07
CA VAL A 10 -5.64 0.90 -4.98
C VAL A 10 -6.94 0.83 -4.19
N LEU A 11 -7.62 1.97 -4.04
CA LEU A 11 -8.85 2.11 -3.27
C LEU A 11 -9.97 2.61 -4.19
N GLY A 12 -10.84 1.75 -4.72
CA GLY A 12 -11.98 2.08 -5.61
C GLY A 12 -13.27 2.46 -4.83
N ALA A 13 -14.18 3.34 -5.28
CA ALA A 13 -14.70 3.56 -6.64
C ALA A 13 -14.84 5.04 -7.08
N VAL A 14 -14.98 5.23 -8.40
CA VAL A 14 -15.11 6.48 -9.20
C VAL A 14 -15.82 7.64 -8.49
N GLY A 15 -15.10 8.74 -8.24
CA GLY A 15 -15.71 10.00 -7.83
C GLY A 15 -14.78 11.04 -7.19
N GLY A 16 -13.85 11.60 -7.98
CA GLY A 16 -13.40 13.00 -7.89
C GLY A 16 -12.68 13.48 -6.62
N GLY A 17 -11.35 13.36 -6.61
CA GLY A 17 -10.49 14.16 -5.73
C GLY A 17 -9.04 13.69 -5.73
N ARG A 18 -8.22 14.15 -6.69
CA ARG A 18 -6.76 13.95 -6.65
C ARG A 18 -6.19 14.71 -5.44
N ARG A 19 -5.96 14.00 -4.33
CA ARG A 19 -4.92 14.35 -3.37
C ARG A 19 -3.70 13.55 -3.79
N GLU A 20 -2.61 14.22 -4.15
CA GLU A 20 -1.36 13.55 -4.51
C GLU A 20 -0.88 12.74 -3.30
N CYS A 21 -0.87 11.41 -3.43
CA CYS A 21 -0.35 10.47 -2.44
C CYS A 21 0.57 9.47 -3.15
N GLY A 22 1.53 8.91 -2.41
CA GLY A 22 2.61 8.12 -2.99
C GLY A 22 3.93 8.90 -3.06
N GLY A 23 4.94 8.29 -3.68
CA GLY A 23 6.28 8.88 -3.83
C GLY A 23 7.39 7.85 -3.76
N VAL A 24 8.64 8.32 -3.82
CA VAL A 24 9.83 7.46 -3.67
C VAL A 24 10.39 7.63 -2.26
N MET A 25 10.62 6.51 -1.59
CA MET A 25 11.26 6.44 -0.28
C MET A 25 12.64 5.79 -0.44
N GLU A 26 13.67 6.51 -0.04
CA GLU A 26 15.04 6.01 -0.02
C GLU A 26 15.58 6.02 1.41
N GLY A 27 16.24 4.96 1.84
CA GLY A 27 16.88 4.89 3.15
C GLY A 27 16.74 3.54 3.84
N SER A 28 17.04 3.50 5.13
CA SER A 28 17.01 2.28 5.95
C SER A 28 15.65 1.99 6.58
N GLY A 29 14.63 2.82 6.34
CA GLY A 29 13.29 2.64 6.88
C GLY A 29 12.40 3.87 6.70
N GLY A 30 11.12 3.70 7.02
CA GLY A 30 10.12 4.76 6.97
C GLY A 30 8.72 4.22 7.26
N ARG A 31 7.73 5.11 7.29
CA ARG A 31 6.32 4.79 7.49
C ARG A 31 5.52 5.41 6.35
N VAL A 32 4.56 4.65 5.83
CA VAL A 32 3.58 5.13 4.86
C VAL A 32 2.20 5.06 5.48
N GLU A 33 1.34 6.00 5.13
CA GLU A 33 -0.02 6.07 5.63
C GLU A 33 -0.97 6.31 4.46
N SER A 34 -2.16 5.74 4.56
CA SER A 34 -3.22 6.05 3.59
C SER A 34 -3.56 7.54 3.67
N PRO A 35 -3.92 8.18 2.54
CA PRO A 35 -4.26 9.59 2.54
C PRO A 35 -5.44 9.83 3.49
N GLY A 36 -5.29 10.72 4.48
CA GLY A 36 -6.35 11.01 5.44
C GLY A 36 -6.42 10.08 6.65
N TYR A 37 -5.48 9.12 6.80
CA TYR A 37 -5.32 8.37 8.05
C TYR A 37 -5.16 9.33 9.26
N PRO A 38 -5.80 9.07 10.41
CA PRO A 38 -6.66 7.92 10.73
C PRO A 38 -8.16 8.10 10.39
N ASP A 39 -8.55 9.26 9.86
CA ASP A 39 -9.96 9.64 9.62
C ASP A 39 -10.59 8.94 8.39
N GLY A 40 -9.83 8.08 7.72
CA GLY A 40 -10.23 7.31 6.54
C GLY A 40 -9.71 7.92 5.23
N TYR A 41 -9.73 7.10 4.18
CA TYR A 41 -9.20 7.48 2.88
C TYR A 41 -10.26 8.01 1.91
N PRO A 42 -9.90 8.96 1.02
CA PRO A 42 -10.76 9.36 -0.09
C PRO A 42 -11.09 8.17 -0.98
N ARG A 43 -12.36 8.08 -1.42
CA ARG A 43 -12.77 7.09 -2.42
C ARG A 43 -12.03 7.33 -3.74
N GLY A 44 -11.58 6.26 -4.39
CA GLY A 44 -10.85 6.34 -5.65
C GLY A 44 -9.38 6.75 -5.50
N ALA A 45 -8.83 6.72 -4.28
CA ALA A 45 -7.43 7.01 -4.05
C ALA A 45 -6.55 5.89 -4.61
N GLU A 46 -5.65 6.24 -5.52
CA GLU A 46 -4.59 5.37 -6.01
C GLU A 46 -3.26 5.97 -5.56
N CYS A 47 -2.62 5.34 -4.58
CA CYS A 47 -1.36 5.80 -4.01
C CYS A 47 -0.29 4.76 -4.30
N VAL A 48 0.83 5.19 -4.88
CA VAL A 48 1.94 4.29 -5.18
C VAL A 48 3.20 4.80 -4.48
N TRP A 49 3.74 3.99 -3.59
CA TRP A 49 5.03 4.25 -2.94
C TRP A 49 6.09 3.30 -3.50
N THR A 50 7.23 3.85 -3.93
CA THR A 50 8.39 3.05 -4.34
C THR A 50 9.45 3.12 -3.25
N VAL A 51 9.77 1.98 -2.64
CA VAL A 51 10.81 1.86 -1.62
C VAL A 51 12.09 1.36 -2.28
N VAL A 52 13.16 2.14 -2.13
CA VAL A 52 14.49 1.84 -2.65
C VAL A 52 15.41 1.53 -1.48
N ALA A 53 15.86 0.28 -1.38
CA ALA A 53 16.78 -0.16 -0.34
C ALA A 53 18.00 -0.91 -0.91
N ASN A 54 19.11 -0.87 -0.18
CA ASN A 54 20.34 -1.61 -0.50
C ASN A 54 20.42 -2.97 0.21
N GLY A 55 19.29 -3.51 0.67
CA GLY A 55 19.21 -4.75 1.44
C GLY A 55 17.76 -5.27 1.52
N PRO A 56 17.52 -6.36 2.27
CA PRO A 56 16.18 -6.91 2.44
C PRO A 56 15.25 -5.89 3.09
N ILE A 57 14.02 -5.82 2.59
CA ILE A 57 12.96 -4.97 3.13
C ILE A 57 12.06 -5.85 4.00
N ARG A 58 11.68 -5.34 5.17
CA ARG A 58 10.69 -5.94 6.05
C ARG A 58 9.51 -5.00 6.15
N LEU A 59 8.31 -5.46 5.81
CA LEU A 59 7.10 -4.67 5.91
C LEU A 59 6.27 -5.11 7.12
N THR A 60 5.62 -4.13 7.75
CA THR A 60 4.75 -4.33 8.89
C THR A 60 3.51 -3.46 8.73
N PHE A 61 2.34 -4.05 8.93
CA PHE A 61 1.07 -3.32 8.96
C PHE A 61 0.73 -2.95 10.40
N ASP A 62 0.89 -1.68 10.75
CA ASP A 62 0.50 -1.16 12.07
C ASP A 62 -1.03 -1.10 12.22
N ASP A 63 -1.71 -0.77 11.13
CA ASP A 63 -3.17 -0.69 11.04
C ASP A 63 -3.61 -1.08 9.62
N PHE A 64 -4.72 -1.80 9.50
CA PHE A 64 -5.21 -2.32 8.23
C PHE A 64 -6.72 -2.57 8.29
N ALA A 65 -7.47 -1.73 7.59
CA ALA A 65 -8.91 -1.87 7.45
C ALA A 65 -9.32 -1.40 6.05
N LEU A 66 -9.64 -2.36 5.19
CA LEU A 66 -10.14 -2.16 3.83
C LEU A 66 -11.47 -2.91 3.64
N ASP A 67 -12.27 -2.52 2.65
CA ASP A 67 -13.44 -3.30 2.26
C ASP A 67 -13.00 -4.64 1.64
N ALA A 68 -13.57 -5.75 2.12
CA ALA A 68 -13.29 -7.10 1.64
C ALA A 68 -14.21 -7.53 0.48
N LYS A 69 -15.07 -6.64 -0.01
CA LYS A 69 -16.05 -6.97 -1.06
C LYS A 69 -15.36 -7.46 -2.34
N SER A 70 -16.16 -8.17 -3.14
CA SER A 70 -15.86 -8.55 -4.52
C SER A 70 -14.54 -9.29 -4.74
N ALA A 71 -14.01 -10.01 -3.75
CA ALA A 71 -12.72 -10.72 -3.82
C ALA A 71 -11.51 -9.80 -4.00
N CYS A 72 -11.45 -8.70 -3.23
CA CYS A 72 -10.35 -7.71 -3.26
C CYS A 72 -10.21 -6.99 -4.61
N LEU A 73 -11.28 -6.86 -5.39
CA LEU A 73 -11.24 -6.17 -6.69
C LEU A 73 -11.42 -4.66 -6.55
N ASP A 74 -12.14 -4.22 -5.51
CA ASP A 74 -12.47 -2.81 -5.31
C ASP A 74 -11.44 -2.09 -4.42
N GLU A 75 -11.06 -2.67 -3.29
CA GLU A 75 -10.11 -2.07 -2.34
C GLU A 75 -9.03 -3.09 -1.96
N TYR A 76 -7.77 -2.73 -2.20
CA TYR A 76 -6.65 -3.61 -1.86
C TYR A 76 -5.32 -2.84 -1.69
N VAL A 77 -4.46 -3.39 -0.85
CA VAL A 77 -3.01 -3.12 -0.89
C VAL A 77 -2.37 -4.19 -1.75
N GLU A 78 -1.55 -3.76 -2.71
CA GLU A 78 -0.67 -4.61 -3.48
C GLU A 78 0.79 -4.31 -3.14
N ILE A 79 1.54 -5.37 -2.86
CA ILE A 79 2.99 -5.33 -2.69
C ILE A 79 3.60 -5.98 -3.91
N ARG A 80 4.47 -5.25 -4.62
CA ARG A 80 5.16 -5.72 -5.81
C ARG A 80 6.67 -5.71 -5.57
N ASP A 81 7.27 -6.88 -5.77
CA ASP A 81 8.70 -7.06 -5.97
C ASP A 81 8.93 -7.50 -7.43
N GLU A 82 10.18 -7.51 -7.89
CA GLU A 82 10.54 -7.74 -9.32
C GLU A 82 9.78 -8.92 -9.96
N ASP A 83 9.65 -10.04 -9.23
CA ASP A 83 8.99 -11.26 -9.70
C ASP A 83 7.75 -11.67 -8.89
N SER A 84 7.43 -10.95 -7.81
CA SER A 84 6.42 -11.37 -6.84
C SER A 84 5.37 -10.30 -6.60
N ARG A 85 4.14 -10.74 -6.38
CA ARG A 85 2.99 -9.87 -6.17
C ARG A 85 2.09 -10.45 -5.09
N TRP A 86 1.82 -9.65 -4.07
CA TRP A 86 0.92 -10.00 -2.97
C TRP A 86 -0.19 -8.97 -2.88
N THR A 87 -1.43 -9.45 -2.73
CA THR A 87 -2.61 -8.60 -2.64
C THR A 87 -3.32 -8.87 -1.32
N PHE A 88 -3.64 -7.80 -0.59
CA PHE A 88 -4.29 -7.84 0.71
C PHE A 88 -5.53 -6.95 0.68
N CYS A 89 -6.64 -7.42 1.26
CA CYS A 89 -7.84 -6.62 1.48
C CYS A 89 -8.59 -7.09 2.73
N GLY A 90 -9.65 -6.37 3.10
CA GLY A 90 -10.46 -6.65 4.28
C GLY A 90 -9.91 -6.06 5.57
N GLU A 91 -10.44 -6.54 6.70
CA GLU A 91 -10.07 -6.07 8.04
C GLU A 91 -9.03 -6.96 8.72
N LYS A 92 -8.64 -8.06 8.08
CA LYS A 92 -7.62 -8.95 8.65
C LYS A 92 -6.24 -8.35 8.37
N ASN A 93 -5.64 -7.79 9.41
CA ASN A 93 -4.25 -7.33 9.37
C ASN A 93 -3.34 -8.46 8.85
N PRO A 94 -2.62 -8.25 7.73
CA PRO A 94 -1.72 -9.26 7.16
C PRO A 94 -0.57 -9.67 8.08
N GLY A 95 -0.26 -8.86 9.09
CA GLY A 95 0.79 -9.08 10.07
C GLY A 95 2.11 -8.43 9.70
N THR A 96 3.13 -8.79 10.47
CA THR A 96 4.53 -8.44 10.22
C THR A 96 5.18 -9.56 9.40
N ASP A 97 6.14 -9.23 8.52
CA ASP A 97 6.91 -10.19 7.68
C ASP A 97 6.32 -10.52 6.30
N VAL A 98 5.61 -9.55 5.72
CA VAL A 98 5.32 -9.49 4.29
C VAL A 98 6.49 -8.90 3.49
#